data_AF-A0A3A9WBZ4-F1
#
_entry.id   AF-A0A3A9WBZ4-F1
#
_cell.length_a   1.000
_cell.length_b   1.000
_cell.length_c   1.000
_cell.angle_alpha   90.00
_cell.angle_beta   90.00
_cell.angle_gamma   90.00
#
_symmetry.space_group_name_H-M   'P 1'
#
loop_
_entity.id
_entity.type
_entity.pdbx_description
1 polymer ?
#
loop_
_entity_poly.entity_id
_entity_poly.type
_entity_poly.pdbx_seq_one_letter_code
_entity_poly.pdbx_strand_id
1 'polypeptide(L)'
;MSAAEEGRSLGELVASATAELSALMHDEIALAKAELQAGAKKATIGGAAGVIGIFLAISAVPLLSFALAFWLNNWWGISLALSCTIVGGFYLVVAGLLFLLAKRKFGGVSKPERSMRSAKETAAVLSSVRPHPRPVPMDKAGSST
;
A
#
# COMPACT_ATOMS: atom_id res chain seq x y z
N MET A 1 -55.08 -20.76 -3.22
CA MET A 1 -54.72 -20.61 -1.80
C MET A 1 -54.10 -21.93 -1.36
N SER A 2 -52.78 -21.99 -1.15
CA SER A 2 -52.05 -23.26 -0.93
C SER A 2 -51.10 -23.12 0.26
N ALA A 3 -51.43 -23.83 1.35
CA ALA A 3 -50.53 -24.42 2.35
C ALA A 3 -49.30 -23.63 2.86
N ALA A 4 -49.43 -22.33 3.15
CA ALA A 4 -48.31 -21.52 3.67
C ALA A 4 -48.41 -21.09 5.14
N GLU A 5 -49.44 -21.50 5.90
CA GLU A 5 -49.72 -20.87 7.22
C GLU A 5 -49.57 -21.76 8.48
N GLU A 6 -49.11 -23.01 8.39
CA GLU A 6 -48.81 -23.82 9.59
C GLU A 6 -47.29 -23.83 9.89
N GLY A 7 -46.83 -22.87 10.70
CA GLY A 7 -45.84 -23.16 11.75
C GLY A 7 -44.34 -23.00 11.48
N ARG A 8 -43.87 -22.07 10.65
CA ARG A 8 -42.43 -21.73 10.66
C ARG A 8 -42.11 -20.87 11.88
N SER A 9 -41.29 -21.38 12.80
CA SER A 9 -41.01 -20.67 14.05
C SER A 9 -40.26 -19.36 13.78
N LEU A 10 -40.48 -18.34 14.61
CA LEU A 10 -39.76 -17.05 14.55
C LEU A 10 -38.24 -17.25 14.57
N GLY A 11 -37.77 -18.28 15.31
CA GLY A 11 -36.35 -18.65 15.34
C GLY A 11 -35.82 -19.14 13.98
N GLU A 12 -36.65 -19.79 13.18
CA GLU A 12 -36.28 -20.31 11.87
C GLU A 12 -36.26 -19.22 10.78
N LEU A 13 -37.16 -18.23 10.90
CA LEU A 13 -37.14 -17.01 10.07
C LEU A 13 -35.92 -16.13 10.37
N VAL A 14 -35.58 -15.94 11.65
CA VAL A 14 -34.39 -15.17 12.04
C VAL A 14 -33.10 -15.93 11.67
N ALA A 15 -33.07 -17.26 11.85
CA ALA A 15 -31.92 -18.08 11.46
C ALA A 15 -31.69 -18.04 9.94
N SER A 16 -32.75 -18.13 9.13
CA SER A 16 -32.64 -18.04 7.66
C SER A 16 -32.21 -16.64 7.20
N ALA A 17 -32.80 -15.57 7.75
CA ALA A 17 -32.39 -14.20 7.41
C ALA A 17 -30.92 -13.91 7.81
N THR A 18 -30.47 -14.43 8.95
CA THR A 18 -29.07 -14.29 9.39
C THR A 18 -28.12 -15.09 8.51
N ALA A 19 -28.54 -16.28 8.06
CA ALA A 19 -27.76 -17.09 7.13
C ALA A 19 -27.62 -16.41 5.76
N GLU A 20 -28.67 -15.80 5.23
CA GLU A 20 -28.63 -15.04 3.97
C GLU A 20 -27.73 -13.80 4.08
N LEU A 21 -27.81 -13.06 5.19
CA LEU A 21 -26.91 -11.93 5.45
C LEU A 21 -25.45 -12.37 5.57
N SER A 22 -25.19 -13.51 6.22
CA SER A 22 -23.84 -14.08 6.34
C SER A 22 -23.30 -14.54 4.98
N ALA A 23 -24.16 -15.07 4.12
CA ALA A 23 -23.80 -15.45 2.76
C ALA A 23 -23.42 -14.20 1.92
N LEU A 24 -24.23 -13.14 1.98
CA LEU A 24 -23.94 -11.88 1.28
C LEU A 24 -22.62 -11.24 1.75
N MET A 25 -22.39 -11.19 3.06
CA MET A 25 -21.14 -10.66 3.62
C MET A 25 -19.92 -11.50 3.18
N HIS A 26 -20.07 -12.82 3.08
CA HIS A 26 -18.98 -13.68 2.61
C HIS A 26 -18.63 -13.40 1.15
N ASP A 27 -19.64 -13.20 0.30
CA ASP A 27 -19.46 -12.86 -1.11
C ASP A 27 -18.77 -11.50 -1.28
N GLU A 28 -19.15 -10.51 -0.48
CA GLU A 28 -18.54 -9.17 -0.57
C GLU A 28 -17.10 -9.15 -0.06
N ILE A 29 -16.78 -9.97 0.95
CA ILE A 29 -15.40 -10.19 1.37
C ILE A 29 -14.62 -10.95 0.29
N ALA A 30 -15.22 -11.95 -0.35
CA ALA A 30 -14.58 -12.71 -1.42
C ALA A 30 -14.30 -11.82 -2.64
N LEU A 31 -15.23 -10.94 -3.00
CA LEU A 31 -15.07 -9.95 -4.06
C LEU A 31 -13.98 -8.93 -3.72
N ALA A 32 -14.06 -8.30 -2.54
CA ALA A 32 -13.04 -7.36 -2.08
C ALA A 32 -11.65 -8.03 -2.03
N LYS A 33 -11.58 -9.29 -1.59
CA LYS A 33 -10.33 -10.07 -1.60
C LYS A 33 -9.84 -10.33 -3.02
N ALA A 34 -10.72 -10.63 -3.97
CA ALA A 34 -10.36 -10.82 -5.37
C ALA A 34 -9.83 -9.51 -5.99
N GLU A 35 -10.46 -8.37 -5.72
CA GLU A 35 -10.00 -7.06 -6.17
C GLU A 35 -8.64 -6.68 -5.55
N LEU A 36 -8.47 -6.92 -4.25
CA LEU A 36 -7.21 -6.70 -3.56
C LEU A 36 -6.10 -7.61 -4.11
N GLN A 37 -6.38 -8.89 -4.38
CA GLN A 37 -5.41 -9.81 -4.98
C GLN A 37 -5.06 -9.41 -6.42
N ALA A 38 -6.06 -8.99 -7.22
CA ALA A 38 -5.82 -8.49 -8.57
C ALA A 38 -4.99 -7.20 -8.55
N GLY A 39 -5.29 -6.28 -7.63
CA GLY A 39 -4.52 -5.06 -7.38
C GLY A 39 -3.09 -5.37 -6.95
N ALA A 40 -2.90 -6.28 -5.99
CA ALA A 40 -1.59 -6.72 -5.53
C ALA A 40 -0.77 -7.34 -6.66
N LYS A 41 -1.35 -8.23 -7.47
CA LYS A 41 -0.66 -8.86 -8.60
C LYS A 41 -0.26 -7.85 -9.69
N LYS A 42 -1.12 -6.85 -9.96
CA LYS A 42 -0.78 -5.75 -10.87
C LYS A 42 0.33 -4.86 -10.28
N ALA A 43 0.27 -4.58 -8.98
CA ALA A 43 1.28 -3.81 -8.27
C ALA A 43 2.63 -4.53 -8.22
N THR A 44 2.68 -5.86 -8.12
CA THR A 44 3.94 -6.61 -8.13
C THR A 44 4.58 -6.63 -9.52
N ILE A 45 3.80 -6.91 -10.58
CA ILE A 45 4.33 -6.94 -11.95
C ILE A 45 4.74 -5.54 -12.40
N GLY A 46 3.87 -4.54 -12.18
CA GLY A 46 4.18 -3.14 -12.46
C GLY A 46 5.31 -2.61 -11.57
N GLY A 47 5.38 -3.08 -10.32
CA GLY A 47 6.42 -2.72 -9.36
C GLY A 47 7.80 -3.23 -9.77
N ALA A 48 7.91 -4.49 -10.20
CA ALA A 48 9.19 -5.05 -10.64
C ALA A 48 9.74 -4.33 -11.88
N ALA A 49 8.90 -4.14 -12.90
CA ALA A 49 9.29 -3.39 -14.09
C ALA A 49 9.63 -1.92 -13.76
N GLY A 50 8.88 -1.30 -12.86
CA GLY A 50 9.14 0.05 -12.37
C GLY A 50 10.47 0.17 -11.65
N VAL A 51 10.81 -0.75 -10.75
CA VAL A 51 12.10 -0.77 -10.03
C VAL A 51 13.26 -0.96 -11.00
N ILE A 52 13.14 -1.90 -11.94
CA ILE A 52 14.18 -2.13 -12.96
C ILE A 52 14.32 -0.89 -13.84
N GLY A 53 13.22 -0.28 -14.28
CA GLY A 53 13.24 0.95 -15.08
C GLY A 53 13.92 2.12 -14.36
N ILE A 54 13.59 2.34 -13.09
CA ILE A 54 14.24 3.36 -12.25
C ILE A 54 15.73 3.07 -12.09
N PHE A 55 16.10 1.81 -11.82
CA PHE A 55 17.49 1.40 -11.70
C PHE A 55 18.29 1.66 -12.99
N LEU A 56 17.74 1.30 -14.15
CA LEU A 56 18.33 1.57 -15.46
C LEU A 56 18.46 3.08 -15.70
N ALA A 57 17.42 3.86 -15.39
CA ALA A 57 17.44 5.30 -15.58
C ALA A 57 18.53 5.97 -14.74
N ILE A 58 18.66 5.61 -13.45
CA ILE A 58 19.71 6.10 -12.57
C ILE A 58 21.09 5.66 -13.07
N SER A 59 21.22 4.40 -13.49
CA SER A 59 22.48 3.84 -14.01
C SER A 59 22.91 4.49 -15.33
N ALA A 60 21.96 4.95 -16.16
CA ALA A 60 22.24 5.62 -17.43
C ALA A 60 22.79 7.04 -17.26
N VAL A 61 22.48 7.73 -16.15
CA VAL A 61 22.93 9.11 -15.90
C VAL A 61 24.45 9.28 -16.04
N PRO A 62 25.33 8.49 -15.37
CA PRO A 62 26.77 8.66 -15.52
C PRO A 62 27.25 8.40 -16.96
N LEU A 63 26.69 7.40 -17.66
CA LEU A 63 27.04 7.14 -19.07
C LEU A 63 26.68 8.32 -19.97
N LEU A 64 25.46 8.86 -19.83
CA LEU A 64 25.01 10.03 -20.57
C LEU A 64 25.80 11.30 -20.20
N SER A 65 26.24 11.41 -18.94
CA SER A 65 27.08 12.52 -18.48
C SER A 65 28.42 12.53 -19.23
N PHE A 66 29.09 11.37 -19.32
CA PHE A 66 30.33 11.24 -20.08
C PHE A 66 30.10 11.50 -21.57
N ALA A 67 29.05 10.92 -22.15
CA ALA A 67 28.71 11.15 -23.55
C ALA A 67 28.51 12.64 -23.85
N LEU A 68 27.79 13.37 -22.98
CA LEU A 68 27.57 14.80 -23.12
C LEU A 68 28.87 15.61 -22.95
N ALA A 69 29.72 15.24 -22.00
CA ALA A 69 31.02 15.88 -21.80
C ALA A 69 31.95 15.69 -23.02
N PHE A 70 32.00 14.48 -23.59
CA PHE A 70 32.75 14.21 -24.83
C PHE A 70 32.16 14.95 -26.03
N TRP A 71 30.83 15.03 -26.12
CA TRP A 71 30.16 15.79 -27.17
C TRP A 71 30.54 17.28 -27.12
N LEU A 72 30.48 17.90 -25.93
CA LEU A 72 30.90 19.29 -25.72
C LEU A 72 32.39 19.49 -26.06
N ASN A 73 33.24 18.58 -25.60
CA ASN A 73 34.68 18.62 -25.87
C ASN A 73 34.97 18.58 -27.38
N ASN A 74 34.33 17.69 -28.12
CA ASN A 74 34.59 17.51 -29.55
C ASN A 74 33.95 18.60 -30.42
N TRP A 75 32.74 19.07 -30.09
CA TRP A 75 32.02 20.04 -30.91
C TRP A 75 32.47 21.48 -30.69
N TRP A 76 32.76 21.86 -29.44
CA TRP A 76 33.20 23.22 -29.09
C TRP A 76 34.72 23.35 -28.92
N GLY A 77 35.47 22.24 -28.97
CA GLY A 77 36.94 22.25 -28.78
C GLY A 77 37.40 22.64 -27.37
N ILE A 78 36.48 22.64 -26.40
CA ILE A 78 36.76 23.04 -25.01
C ILE A 78 37.42 21.87 -24.28
N SER A 79 38.33 22.12 -23.33
CA SER A 79 38.99 21.06 -22.56
C SER A 79 37.99 20.10 -21.89
N LEU A 80 38.38 18.83 -21.74
CA LEU A 80 37.52 17.82 -21.13
C LEU A 80 37.14 18.19 -19.70
N ALA A 81 38.06 18.80 -18.95
CA ALA A 81 37.82 19.28 -17.59
C ALA A 81 36.67 20.30 -17.54
N LEU A 82 36.72 21.35 -18.38
CA LEU A 82 35.67 22.37 -18.43
C LEU A 82 34.34 21.79 -18.90
N SER A 83 34.36 20.87 -19.86
CA SER A 83 33.15 20.18 -20.33
C SER A 83 32.47 19.39 -19.20
N CYS A 84 33.25 18.64 -18.42
CA CYS A 84 32.76 17.94 -17.23
C CYS A 84 32.23 18.92 -16.17
N THR A 85 32.89 20.06 -15.95
CA THR A 85 32.41 21.08 -15.00
C THR A 85 31.08 21.69 -15.44
N ILE A 86 30.88 21.93 -16.73
CA ILE A 86 29.61 22.46 -17.26
C ILE A 86 28.48 21.44 -17.06
N VAL A 87 28.71 20.17 -17.41
CA VAL A 87 27.71 19.10 -17.25
C VAL A 87 27.39 18.88 -15.77
N GLY A 88 28.41 18.85 -14.90
CA GLY A 88 28.22 18.75 -13.45
C GLY A 88 27.46 19.96 -12.88
N GLY A 89 27.82 21.16 -13.31
CA GLY A 89 27.13 22.40 -12.93
C GLY A 89 25.66 22.40 -13.37
N PHE A 90 25.36 21.91 -14.56
CA PHE A 90 23.99 21.72 -15.03
C PHE A 90 23.19 20.80 -14.10
N TYR A 91 23.75 19.65 -13.70
CA TYR A 91 23.07 18.76 -12.74
C TYR A 91 22.86 19.40 -11.38
N LEU A 92 23.80 20.20 -10.87
CA LEU A 92 23.63 20.93 -9.61
C LEU A 92 22.51 21.97 -9.69
N VAL A 93 22.39 22.68 -10.81
CA VAL A 93 21.29 23.63 -11.03
C VAL A 93 19.95 22.91 -11.05
N VAL A 94 19.83 21.81 -11.81
CA VAL A 94 18.60 21.00 -11.87
C VAL A 94 18.25 20.44 -10.49
N ALA A 95 19.23 19.88 -9.76
CA ALA A 95 19.04 19.35 -8.42
C ALA A 95 18.58 20.45 -7.44
N GLY A 96 19.16 21.64 -7.50
CA GLY A 96 18.76 22.80 -6.72
C GLY A 96 17.30 23.22 -7.00
N LEU A 97 16.91 23.30 -8.27
CA LEU A 97 15.52 23.61 -8.65
C LEU A 97 14.54 22.56 -8.11
N LEU A 98 14.84 21.27 -8.31
CA LEU A 98 14.00 20.18 -7.81
C LEU A 98 13.90 20.18 -6.29
N PHE A 99 15.01 20.42 -5.59
CA PHE A 99 15.03 20.55 -4.13
C PHE A 99 14.15 21.71 -3.66
N LEU A 100 14.21 22.88 -4.31
CA LEU A 100 13.37 24.03 -3.99
C LEU A 100 11.88 23.75 -4.24
N LEU A 101 11.55 23.11 -5.36
CA LEU A 101 10.18 22.68 -5.69
C LEU A 101 9.66 21.68 -4.67
N ALA A 102 10.46 20.68 -4.30
CA ALA A 102 10.13 19.72 -3.26
C ALA A 102 9.91 20.42 -1.92
N LYS A 103 10.83 21.31 -1.50
CA LYS A 103 10.70 22.06 -0.25
C LYS A 103 9.45 22.93 -0.22
N ARG A 104 9.06 23.53 -1.36
CA ARG A 104 7.83 24.33 -1.47
C ARG A 104 6.58 23.45 -1.42
N LYS A 105 6.58 22.28 -2.06
CA LYS A 105 5.44 21.37 -2.10
C LYS A 105 5.23 20.62 -0.79
N PHE A 106 6.31 20.20 -0.14
CA PHE A 106 6.28 19.43 1.11
C PHE A 106 6.35 20.30 2.36
N GLY A 107 6.80 21.56 2.26
CA GLY A 107 6.91 22.47 3.40
C GLY A 107 5.57 22.88 4.03
N GLY A 108 4.45 22.65 3.34
CA GLY A 108 3.09 22.88 3.86
C GLY A 108 2.33 21.60 4.25
N VAL A 109 2.91 20.42 4.08
CA VAL A 109 2.25 19.15 4.43
C VAL A 109 2.48 18.89 5.92
N SER A 110 1.61 19.46 6.77
CA SER A 110 1.54 19.07 8.18
C SER A 110 1.30 17.58 8.28
N LYS A 111 2.02 16.89 9.18
CA LYS A 111 1.74 15.48 9.49
C LYS A 111 0.25 15.34 9.83
N PRO A 112 -0.43 14.25 9.45
CA PRO A 112 -1.84 14.06 9.77
C PRO A 112 -2.01 13.78 11.28
N GLU A 113 -1.89 14.81 12.10
CA GLU A 113 -1.85 14.72 13.57
C GLU A 113 -3.14 14.13 14.13
N ARG A 114 -4.29 14.49 13.55
CA ARG A 114 -5.58 13.90 13.94
C ARG A 114 -5.62 12.40 13.67
N SER A 115 -5.21 11.95 12.47
CA SER A 115 -5.22 10.52 12.13
C SER A 115 -4.22 9.72 12.97
N MET A 116 -3.05 10.29 13.25
CA MET A 116 -2.07 9.68 14.17
C MET A 116 -2.60 9.61 15.61
N ARG A 117 -3.28 10.65 16.09
CA ARG A 117 -3.86 10.69 17.44
C ARG A 117 -5.00 9.68 17.57
N SER A 118 -5.93 9.63 16.62
CA SER A 118 -6.99 8.62 16.62
C SER A 118 -6.45 7.20 16.52
N ALA A 119 -5.43 6.94 15.70
CA ALA A 119 -4.79 5.63 15.64
C ALA A 119 -4.15 5.23 16.98
N LYS A 120 -3.50 6.18 17.67
CA LYS A 120 -2.92 5.96 19.01
C LYS A 120 -3.99 5.71 20.08
N GLU A 121 -5.09 6.47 20.04
CA GLU A 121 -6.22 6.28 20.97
C GLU A 121 -6.86 4.89 20.76
N THR A 122 -7.12 4.49 19.52
CA THR A 122 -7.65 3.16 19.21
C THR A 122 -6.69 2.05 19.67
N ALA A 123 -5.39 2.20 19.42
CA ALA A 123 -4.39 1.24 19.90
C ALA A 123 -4.33 1.17 21.43
N ALA A 124 -4.45 2.31 22.12
CA ALA A 124 -4.47 2.38 23.58
C ALA A 124 -5.70 1.65 24.15
N VAL A 125 -6.89 1.90 23.59
CA VAL A 125 -8.13 1.21 24.01
C VAL A 125 -8.00 -0.29 23.77
N LEU A 126 -7.53 -0.70 22.59
CA LEU A 126 -7.37 -2.11 22.24
C LEU A 126 -6.33 -2.84 23.12
N SER A 127 -5.26 -2.14 23.52
CA SER A 127 -4.24 -2.69 24.43
C SER A 127 -4.74 -2.83 25.88
N SER A 128 -5.70 -2.01 26.28
CA SER A 128 -6.32 -2.07 27.61
C SER A 128 -7.27 -3.26 27.76
N VAL A 129 -7.79 -3.78 26.65
CA VAL A 129 -8.63 -4.98 26.63
C VAL A 129 -7.72 -6.21 26.64
N ARG A 130 -7.44 -6.72 27.85
CA ARG A 130 -6.74 -8.01 28.01
C ARG A 130 -7.53 -9.10 27.27
N PRO A 131 -6.91 -9.91 26.39
CA PRO A 131 -7.62 -10.99 25.69
C PRO A 131 -8.24 -11.92 26.73
N HIS A 132 -9.57 -11.96 26.80
CA HIS A 132 -10.26 -12.87 27.70
C HIS A 132 -10.09 -14.30 27.14
N PRO A 133 -9.37 -15.20 27.82
CA PRO A 133 -9.28 -16.58 27.39
C PRO A 133 -10.68 -17.15 27.50
N ARG A 134 -11.32 -17.47 26.38
CA ARG A 134 -12.60 -18.16 26.39
C ARG A 134 -12.36 -19.50 27.10
N PRO A 135 -13.01 -19.82 28.23
CA PRO A 135 -12.93 -21.15 28.80
C PRO A 135 -13.56 -22.10 27.78
N VAL A 136 -12.72 -22.93 27.15
CA VAL A 136 -13.19 -24.05 26.34
C VAL A 136 -13.88 -25.01 27.31
N PRO A 137 -15.18 -25.31 27.15
CA PRO A 137 -15.81 -26.35 27.96
C PRO A 137 -15.05 -27.65 27.71
N MET A 138 -14.31 -28.12 28.71
CA MET A 138 -13.80 -29.49 28.73
C MET A 138 -15.03 -30.36 28.97
N ASP A 139 -15.57 -30.91 27.89
CA ASP A 139 -16.58 -31.95 27.94
C ASP A 139 -16.06 -33.10 28.82
N LYS A 140 -16.86 -33.47 29.80
CA LYS A 140 -16.70 -34.64 30.67
C LYS A 140 -17.00 -35.89 29.84
N ALA A 141 -16.13 -36.26 28.93
CA ALA A 141 -16.13 -37.59 28.35
C ALA A 141 -15.09 -38.46 29.08
N GLY A 142 -15.52 -39.20 30.10
CA GLY A 142 -14.74 -40.30 30.66
C GLY A 142 -14.89 -40.57 32.16
N SER A 143 -16.08 -40.97 32.62
CA SER A 143 -16.19 -41.82 33.82
C SER A 143 -17.22 -42.91 33.60
N SER A 144 -16.85 -44.15 33.98
CA SER A 144 -17.57 -45.44 33.94
C SER A 144 -18.03 -45.90 32.55
N THR A 145 -17.54 -47.01 32.00
CA THR A 145 -17.30 -48.36 32.58
C THR A 145 -16.00 -49.01 32.12
#